data_AF-A0A352DTC8-F1
#
_entry.id   AF-A0A352DTC8-F1
#
_cell.length_a   1.000
_cell.length_b   1.000
_cell.length_c   1.000
_cell.angle_alpha   90.00
_cell.angle_beta   90.00
_cell.angle_gamma   90.00
#
_symmetry.space_group_name_H-M   'P 1'
#
loop_
_entity.id
_entity.type
_entity.pdbx_description
1 polymer ?
#
loop_
_entity_poly.entity_id
_entity_poly.type
_entity_poly.pdbx_seq_one_letter_code
_entity_poly.pdbx_strand_id
1 'polypeptide(L)'
;ARDVDSRRVSFLLTGTTSGQVERLVGGRWVPMRTTGPVATRLIDGRDPVRWVAPAGALGTTPAFTVQAWDGRLASTTISQISVSIAATDDTAFAYFIDDTTQVSNVPAGYGVIGEFSETERAAAVASGRIVGESVAMFNQQSDNTVGYSLWPLIENLFQSRTPVAPGDRQALARQILDQVLVNKGLTATSEFPSPDEGVPAGPGAGYVIWAQDFEFRPGIVPTTDVYAGVTAVLWAGRTYLGDSFKIMPVPSSSLFKTLGDTTVNGKGAYVSDEIINGTASTPYLASLGLEGLPENPQHGSNGEWNFLSLLYANGLIDGFFGQNYNTTQVGIVTPDTLPFHDPSLPYAIQSAHDNPTQVASGGPWSTVYNGDVPFHATVYWLANVDPTWGQPPKKPVLQPTQAPLPTTAFAAYGRSN
;
A
#
# COMPACT_ATOMS: atom_id res chain seq x y z
N ALA A 1 -45.45 -9.39 2.43
CA ALA A 1 -46.84 -9.78 2.76
C ALA A 1 -47.30 -8.95 3.96
N ARG A 2 -48.56 -8.52 4.01
CA ARG A 2 -49.15 -7.86 5.19
C ARG A 2 -49.49 -8.95 6.22
N ASP A 3 -49.09 -8.75 7.47
CA ASP A 3 -49.54 -9.56 8.61
C ASP A 3 -51.05 -9.32 8.81
N VAL A 4 -51.84 -10.35 8.53
CA VAL A 4 -53.32 -10.28 8.51
C VAL A 4 -53.95 -10.93 9.73
N ASP A 5 -53.19 -11.64 10.55
CA ASP A 5 -53.72 -12.38 11.71
C ASP A 5 -53.03 -12.02 13.03
N SER A 6 -52.08 -11.08 13.01
CA SER A 6 -51.32 -10.65 14.20
C SER A 6 -50.58 -11.80 14.89
N ARG A 7 -50.40 -12.94 14.20
CA ARG A 7 -49.61 -14.05 14.71
C ARG A 7 -48.13 -13.77 14.46
N ARG A 8 -47.31 -14.30 15.35
CA ARG A 8 -45.85 -14.12 15.26
C ARG A 8 -45.34 -14.66 13.93
N VAL A 9 -44.66 -13.80 13.18
CA VAL A 9 -43.97 -14.18 11.94
C VAL A 9 -42.92 -15.24 12.28
N SER A 10 -43.03 -16.38 11.63
CA SER A 10 -42.10 -17.50 11.77
C SER A 10 -41.70 -18.02 10.41
N PHE A 11 -40.49 -18.57 10.32
CA PHE A 11 -39.94 -19.13 9.10
C PHE A 11 -39.45 -20.56 9.33
N LEU A 12 -39.55 -21.39 8.30
CA LEU A 12 -38.94 -22.71 8.28
C LEU A 12 -37.67 -22.67 7.45
N LEU A 13 -36.57 -23.12 8.02
CA LEU A 13 -35.34 -23.44 7.29
C LEU A 13 -35.61 -24.64 6.36
N THR A 14 -35.46 -24.45 5.05
CA THR A 14 -35.72 -25.48 4.03
C THR A 14 -34.46 -26.03 3.39
N GLY A 15 -33.38 -25.26 3.39
CA GLY A 15 -32.10 -25.68 2.86
C GLY A 15 -30.97 -24.78 3.35
N THR A 16 -29.75 -25.31 3.34
CA THR A 16 -28.53 -24.54 3.54
C THR A 16 -27.78 -24.58 2.22
N THR A 17 -27.66 -23.43 1.56
CA THR A 17 -26.99 -23.31 0.27
C THR A 17 -25.47 -23.31 0.48
N SER A 18 -25.00 -22.65 1.54
CA SER A 18 -23.60 -22.63 1.94
C SER A 18 -23.44 -22.36 3.44
N GLY A 19 -22.26 -22.68 3.99
CA GLY A 19 -21.95 -22.45 5.40
C GLY A 19 -22.83 -23.26 6.37
N GLN A 20 -23.11 -22.70 7.53
CA GLN A 20 -23.90 -23.34 8.58
C GLN A 20 -24.84 -22.35 9.26
N VAL A 21 -26.11 -22.72 9.40
CA VAL A 21 -27.09 -21.92 10.16
C VAL A 21 -27.14 -22.43 11.58
N GLU A 22 -27.06 -21.53 12.55
CA GLU A 22 -27.10 -21.86 13.98
C GLU A 22 -28.12 -20.98 14.70
N ARG A 23 -28.73 -21.53 15.74
CA ARG A 23 -29.63 -20.80 16.63
C ARG A 23 -29.12 -20.81 18.06
N LEU A 24 -29.46 -19.78 18.83
CA LEU A 24 -29.09 -19.71 20.24
C LEU A 24 -30.08 -20.52 21.10
N VAL A 25 -29.58 -21.53 21.81
CA VAL A 25 -30.36 -22.35 22.77
C VAL A 25 -29.61 -22.40 24.09
N GLY A 26 -30.23 -21.90 25.16
CA GLY A 26 -29.62 -21.93 26.50
C GLY A 26 -28.26 -21.22 26.57
N GLY A 27 -28.08 -20.14 25.79
CA GLY A 27 -26.82 -19.39 25.71
C GLY A 27 -25.75 -20.01 24.80
N ARG A 28 -26.02 -21.15 24.16
CA ARG A 28 -25.09 -21.80 23.22
C ARG A 28 -25.63 -21.80 21.80
N TRP A 29 -24.77 -21.50 20.84
CA TRP A 29 -25.09 -21.65 19.42
C TRP A 29 -25.11 -23.13 19.03
N VAL A 30 -26.22 -23.58 18.45
CA VAL A 30 -26.43 -24.97 18.04
C VAL A 30 -26.82 -24.99 16.57
N PRO A 31 -26.24 -25.89 15.76
CA PRO A 31 -26.61 -26.06 14.35
C PRO A 31 -28.09 -26.35 14.17
N MET A 32 -28.71 -25.61 13.26
CA MET A 32 -30.05 -25.91 12.77
C MET A 32 -29.99 -27.03 11.75
N ARG A 33 -31.06 -27.81 11.66
CA ARG A 33 -31.21 -28.87 10.66
C ARG A 33 -32.17 -28.41 9.57
N THR A 34 -31.95 -28.86 8.34
CA THR A 34 -32.87 -28.63 7.21
C THR A 34 -33.93 -29.72 7.09
N THR A 35 -33.74 -30.84 7.80
CA THR A 35 -34.63 -32.01 7.84
C THR A 35 -34.98 -32.38 9.28
N GLY A 36 -36.10 -33.10 9.45
CA GLY A 36 -36.60 -33.51 10.76
C GLY A 36 -37.81 -32.70 11.24
N PRO A 37 -38.17 -32.81 12.54
CA PRO A 37 -39.35 -32.17 13.10
C PRO A 37 -39.33 -30.64 12.92
N VAL A 38 -40.52 -30.05 12.72
CA VAL A 38 -40.72 -28.58 12.57
C VAL A 38 -39.94 -27.78 13.62
N ALA A 39 -39.98 -28.20 14.88
CA ALA A 39 -39.29 -27.51 16.00
C ALA A 39 -37.76 -27.39 15.85
N THR A 40 -37.13 -28.22 15.02
CA THR A 40 -35.67 -28.18 14.75
C THR A 40 -35.29 -27.30 13.56
N ARG A 41 -36.29 -26.88 12.79
CA ARG A 41 -36.18 -26.11 11.54
C ARG A 41 -36.78 -24.70 11.67
N LEU A 42 -37.63 -24.50 12.67
CA LEU A 42 -38.35 -23.26 12.90
C LEU A 42 -37.41 -22.16 13.40
N ILE A 43 -37.55 -20.99 12.81
CA ILE A 43 -36.99 -19.71 13.21
C ILE A 43 -38.17 -18.85 13.63
N ASP A 44 -38.37 -18.66 14.94
CA ASP A 44 -39.34 -17.69 15.45
C ASP A 44 -38.78 -16.27 15.28
N GLY A 45 -39.64 -15.26 15.13
CA GLY A 45 -39.22 -13.86 14.99
C GLY A 45 -38.39 -13.30 16.15
N ARG A 46 -38.25 -14.02 17.27
CA ARG A 46 -37.36 -13.66 18.39
C ARG A 46 -36.13 -14.55 18.53
N ASP A 47 -36.01 -15.61 17.74
CA ASP A 47 -34.88 -16.52 17.84
C ASP A 47 -33.62 -15.81 17.34
N PRO A 48 -32.57 -15.67 18.16
CA PRO A 48 -31.28 -15.26 17.66
C PRO A 48 -30.76 -16.37 16.75
N VAL A 49 -30.65 -16.07 15.46
CA VAL A 49 -30.09 -16.95 14.44
C VAL A 49 -28.85 -16.27 13.87
N ARG A 50 -27.80 -17.06 13.65
CA ARG A 50 -26.62 -16.63 12.91
C ARG A 50 -26.33 -17.60 11.79
N TRP A 51 -25.71 -17.08 10.75
CA TRP A 51 -25.10 -17.89 9.71
C TRP A 51 -23.59 -17.78 9.84
N VAL A 52 -22.93 -18.94 9.90
CA VAL A 52 -21.48 -19.07 9.87
C VAL A 52 -21.09 -19.31 8.42
N ALA A 53 -20.40 -18.33 7.84
CA ALA A 53 -19.93 -18.41 6.47
C ALA A 53 -18.97 -19.60 6.28
N PRO A 54 -18.97 -20.26 5.10
CA PRO A 54 -17.90 -21.18 4.77
C PRO A 54 -16.58 -20.42 4.67
N ALA A 55 -15.47 -21.09 4.94
CA ALA A 55 -14.15 -20.47 4.89
C ALA A 55 -13.90 -19.85 3.49
N GLY A 56 -13.56 -18.56 3.46
CA GLY A 56 -13.26 -17.82 2.23
C GLY A 56 -14.47 -17.28 1.46
N ALA A 57 -15.68 -17.23 2.04
CA ALA A 57 -16.82 -16.60 1.39
C ALA A 57 -16.66 -15.06 1.32
N LEU A 58 -16.94 -14.49 0.14
CA LEU A 58 -16.83 -13.06 -0.17
C LEU A 58 -18.03 -12.62 -1.02
N GLY A 59 -18.37 -11.32 -0.95
CA GLY A 59 -19.45 -10.73 -1.74
C GLY A 59 -20.85 -11.22 -1.33
N THR A 60 -21.83 -11.07 -2.24
CA THR A 60 -23.20 -11.54 -2.02
C THR A 60 -23.26 -13.06 -2.11
N THR A 61 -23.21 -13.72 -0.96
CA THR A 61 -23.18 -15.19 -0.88
C THR A 61 -24.57 -15.76 -0.56
N PRO A 62 -25.10 -16.68 -1.38
CA PRO A 62 -26.32 -17.43 -1.04
C PRO A 62 -26.09 -18.28 0.22
N ALA A 63 -26.81 -17.97 1.30
CA ALA A 63 -26.60 -18.59 2.61
C ALA A 63 -27.54 -19.79 2.82
N PHE A 64 -28.84 -19.54 2.92
CA PHE A 64 -29.85 -20.56 3.20
C PHE A 64 -31.22 -20.17 2.65
N THR A 65 -32.16 -21.11 2.60
CA THR A 65 -33.51 -20.89 2.09
C THR A 65 -34.56 -21.05 3.19
N VAL A 66 -35.62 -20.25 3.10
CA VAL A 66 -36.73 -20.26 4.06
C VAL A 66 -38.10 -20.29 3.38
N GLN A 67 -39.10 -20.76 4.12
CA GLN A 67 -40.53 -20.60 3.82
C GLN A 67 -41.22 -19.91 4.99
N ALA A 68 -42.28 -19.14 4.74
CA ALA A 68 -43.11 -18.62 5.82
C ALA A 68 -43.89 -19.77 6.48
N TRP A 69 -44.11 -19.68 7.80
CA TRP A 69 -44.84 -20.67 8.58
C TRP A 69 -45.94 -19.99 9.41
N ASP A 70 -47.18 -20.47 9.27
CA ASP A 70 -48.36 -19.89 9.93
C ASP A 70 -48.74 -20.60 11.26
N GLY A 71 -47.92 -21.56 11.70
CA GLY A 71 -48.21 -22.43 12.84
C GLY A 71 -48.75 -23.82 12.47
N ARG A 72 -49.19 -24.02 11.22
CA ARG A 72 -49.78 -25.27 10.72
C ARG A 72 -49.21 -25.72 9.39
N LEU A 73 -49.00 -24.81 8.45
CA LEU A 73 -48.52 -25.08 7.08
C LEU A 73 -47.44 -24.09 6.68
N ALA A 74 -46.51 -24.58 5.84
CA ALA A 74 -45.49 -23.75 5.22
C ALA A 74 -46.02 -23.14 3.92
N SER A 75 -45.59 -21.93 3.60
CA SER A 75 -45.88 -21.33 2.29
C SER A 75 -45.32 -22.17 1.15
N THR A 76 -45.97 -22.16 -0.01
CA THR A 76 -45.44 -22.81 -1.22
C THR A 76 -44.21 -22.09 -1.79
N THR A 77 -44.07 -20.79 -1.55
CA THR A 77 -42.92 -19.98 -1.97
C THR A 77 -41.71 -20.23 -1.08
N ILE A 78 -40.56 -20.55 -1.69
CA ILE A 78 -39.23 -20.60 -1.04
C ILE A 78 -38.51 -19.28 -1.33
N SER A 79 -37.93 -18.66 -0.31
CA SER A 79 -37.11 -17.47 -0.42
C SER A 79 -35.65 -17.80 -0.14
N GLN A 80 -34.75 -17.41 -1.04
CA GLN A 80 -33.30 -17.45 -0.80
C GLN A 80 -32.91 -16.26 0.07
N ILE A 81 -32.18 -16.54 1.15
CA ILE A 81 -31.48 -15.53 1.94
C ILE A 81 -30.03 -15.51 1.45
N SER A 82 -29.58 -14.33 1.06
CA SER A 82 -28.17 -14.06 0.73
C SER A 82 -27.61 -13.10 1.76
N VAL A 83 -26.36 -13.32 2.14
CA VAL A 83 -25.63 -12.45 3.07
C VAL A 83 -24.51 -11.78 2.27
N SER A 84 -24.45 -10.46 2.34
CA SER A 84 -23.33 -9.71 1.81
C SER A 84 -22.20 -9.78 2.82
N ILE A 85 -21.16 -10.53 2.50
CA ILE A 85 -19.90 -10.53 3.24
C ILE A 85 -19.04 -9.49 2.55
N ALA A 86 -18.77 -8.38 3.24
CA ALA A 86 -17.68 -7.51 2.83
C ALA A 86 -16.43 -8.38 2.74
N ALA A 87 -15.60 -8.19 1.72
CA ALA A 87 -14.22 -8.62 1.89
C ALA A 87 -13.77 -8.05 3.24
N THR A 88 -13.28 -8.92 4.14
CA THR A 88 -12.45 -8.44 5.25
C THR A 88 -11.58 -7.35 4.69
N ASP A 89 -11.48 -6.15 5.29
CA ASP A 89 -10.76 -4.97 4.78
C ASP A 89 -9.43 -5.33 4.07
N ASP A 90 -9.51 -5.84 2.83
CA ASP A 90 -8.41 -6.43 2.06
C ASP A 90 -7.87 -5.35 1.12
N THR A 91 -8.32 -4.10 1.32
CA THR A 91 -7.58 -2.92 0.91
C THR A 91 -6.21 -2.90 1.57
N ALA A 92 -5.97 -3.65 2.65
CA ALA A 92 -4.63 -3.94 3.17
C ALA A 92 -3.73 -4.70 2.19
N PHE A 93 -4.22 -5.08 1.01
CA PHE A 93 -3.43 -5.69 -0.05
C PHE A 93 -3.52 -4.87 -1.34
N ALA A 94 -2.37 -4.63 -1.99
CA ALA A 94 -2.33 -3.96 -3.28
C ALA A 94 -1.57 -4.71 -4.38
N TYR A 95 -2.07 -4.57 -5.59
CA TYR A 95 -1.39 -4.95 -6.82
C TYR A 95 -0.60 -3.75 -7.32
N PHE A 96 0.72 -3.85 -7.36
CA PHE A 96 1.53 -2.87 -8.08
C PHE A 96 1.60 -3.33 -9.54
N ILE A 97 1.11 -2.52 -10.46
CA ILE A 97 0.99 -2.86 -11.89
C ILE A 97 1.63 -1.77 -12.75
N ASP A 98 2.41 -2.19 -13.74
CA ASP A 98 2.96 -1.27 -14.76
C ASP A 98 1.92 -0.94 -15.84
N ASP A 99 1.08 -1.92 -16.19
CA ASP A 99 0.06 -1.78 -17.24
C ASP A 99 -1.32 -1.56 -16.62
N THR A 100 -1.70 -0.28 -16.50
CA THR A 100 -2.95 0.14 -15.88
C THR A 100 -4.20 -0.30 -16.64
N THR A 101 -4.07 -0.72 -17.90
CA THR A 101 -5.19 -1.32 -18.65
C THR A 101 -5.70 -2.62 -17.99
N GLN A 102 -4.90 -3.20 -17.10
CA GLN A 102 -5.19 -4.45 -16.39
C GLN A 102 -5.84 -4.26 -15.02
N VAL A 103 -6.15 -3.04 -14.59
CA VAL A 103 -6.89 -2.79 -13.33
C VAL A 103 -8.18 -3.60 -13.27
N SER A 104 -8.85 -3.80 -14.40
CA SER A 104 -10.08 -4.60 -14.49
C SER A 104 -9.90 -6.07 -14.09
N ASN A 105 -8.67 -6.60 -14.15
CA ASN A 105 -8.33 -7.94 -13.69
C ASN A 105 -8.05 -7.99 -12.18
N VAL A 106 -7.82 -6.85 -11.52
CA VAL A 106 -7.60 -6.83 -10.06
C VAL A 106 -8.93 -7.08 -9.36
N PRO A 107 -9.06 -8.05 -8.42
CA PRO A 107 -10.32 -8.33 -7.76
C PRO A 107 -10.85 -7.11 -6.98
N ALA A 108 -12.17 -6.99 -6.87
CA ALA A 108 -12.79 -5.91 -6.09
C ALA A 108 -12.37 -5.99 -4.61
N GLY A 109 -12.13 -4.84 -3.98
CA GLY A 109 -11.68 -4.75 -2.59
C GLY A 109 -10.16 -4.64 -2.40
N TYR A 110 -9.36 -4.95 -3.42
CA TYR A 110 -7.90 -4.74 -3.40
C TYR A 110 -7.50 -3.33 -3.81
N GLY A 111 -6.42 -2.84 -3.23
CA GLY A 111 -5.73 -1.64 -3.72
C GLY A 111 -4.98 -1.87 -5.03
N VAL A 112 -4.66 -0.78 -5.70
CA VAL A 112 -3.78 -0.78 -6.87
C VAL A 112 -2.70 0.29 -6.71
N ILE A 113 -1.49 0.03 -7.19
CA ILE A 113 -0.39 0.99 -7.29
C ILE A 113 0.09 1.00 -8.74
N GLY A 114 0.31 2.16 -9.34
CA GLY A 114 0.72 2.28 -10.74
C GLY A 114 0.63 3.71 -11.27
N GLU A 115 0.90 3.88 -12.56
CA GLU A 115 0.84 5.17 -13.26
C GLU A 115 -0.53 5.39 -13.90
N PHE A 116 -1.50 5.85 -13.11
CA PHE A 116 -2.88 6.01 -13.57
C PHE A 116 -3.14 7.40 -14.12
N SER A 117 -3.89 7.50 -15.21
CA SER A 117 -4.49 8.78 -15.58
C SER A 117 -5.52 9.23 -14.52
N GLU A 118 -5.82 10.53 -14.47
CA GLU A 118 -6.85 11.09 -13.58
C GLU A 118 -8.19 10.37 -13.71
N THR A 119 -8.59 10.03 -14.95
CA THR A 119 -9.85 9.32 -15.23
C THR A 119 -9.82 7.89 -14.68
N GLU A 120 -8.69 7.19 -14.79
CA GLU A 120 -8.53 5.84 -14.24
C GLU A 120 -8.55 5.85 -12.71
N ARG A 121 -7.86 6.81 -12.08
CA ARG A 121 -7.93 6.98 -10.62
C ARG A 121 -9.35 7.26 -10.15
N ALA A 122 -10.03 8.22 -10.78
CA ALA A 122 -11.40 8.57 -10.42
C ALA A 122 -12.35 7.36 -10.53
N ALA A 123 -12.20 6.54 -11.59
CA ALA A 123 -12.99 5.32 -11.76
C ALA A 123 -12.67 4.25 -10.69
N ALA A 124 -11.39 4.06 -10.36
CA ALA A 124 -10.96 3.11 -9.32
C ALA A 124 -11.43 3.55 -7.93
N VAL A 125 -11.28 4.82 -7.58
CA VAL A 125 -11.78 5.42 -6.33
C VAL A 125 -13.30 5.30 -6.21
N ALA A 126 -14.04 5.57 -7.28
CA ALA A 126 -15.49 5.41 -7.31
C ALA A 126 -15.94 3.95 -7.08
N SER A 127 -15.08 2.98 -7.37
CA SER A 127 -15.31 1.56 -7.06
C SER A 127 -14.92 1.16 -5.63
N GLY A 128 -14.48 2.11 -4.80
CA GLY A 128 -14.07 1.90 -3.41
C GLY A 128 -12.61 1.51 -3.22
N ARG A 129 -11.76 1.62 -4.25
CA ARG A 129 -10.33 1.25 -4.15
C ARG A 129 -9.47 2.38 -3.59
N ILE A 130 -8.47 2.00 -2.81
CA ILE A 130 -7.33 2.88 -2.54
C ILE A 130 -6.38 2.76 -3.73
N VAL A 131 -5.98 3.90 -4.28
CA VAL A 131 -5.06 3.99 -5.43
C VAL A 131 -3.75 4.62 -4.97
N GLY A 132 -2.64 3.89 -5.12
CA GLY A 132 -1.29 4.44 -5.04
C GLY A 132 -0.89 4.99 -6.40
N GLU A 133 -0.85 6.30 -6.53
CA GLU A 133 -0.42 6.94 -7.76
C GLU A 133 1.11 7.04 -7.80
N SER A 134 1.71 6.46 -8.83
CA SER A 134 3.05 6.82 -9.31
C SER A 134 2.90 7.71 -10.53
N VAL A 135 3.84 8.62 -10.76
CA VAL A 135 3.79 9.49 -11.94
C VAL A 135 5.06 9.30 -12.75
N ALA A 136 4.91 9.20 -14.08
CA ALA A 136 6.04 9.08 -14.98
C ALA A 136 6.99 10.28 -14.81
N MET A 137 8.25 9.99 -14.52
CA MET A 137 9.31 11.00 -14.38
C MET A 137 10.19 11.04 -15.63
N PHE A 138 10.69 12.22 -15.97
CA PHE A 138 11.71 12.42 -17.00
C PHE A 138 12.94 11.60 -16.65
N ASN A 139 13.05 10.42 -17.26
CA ASN A 139 14.32 9.73 -17.38
C ASN A 139 15.10 10.41 -18.51
N GLN A 140 16.37 10.75 -18.28
CA GLN A 140 17.21 11.23 -19.37
C GLN A 140 17.87 10.10 -20.16
N GLN A 141 17.78 8.82 -19.75
CA GLN A 141 18.51 7.74 -20.41
C GLN A 141 17.79 6.38 -20.33
N SER A 142 17.66 5.71 -21.46
CA SER A 142 16.93 4.44 -21.64
C SER A 142 17.75 3.18 -21.34
N ASP A 143 18.89 3.30 -20.66
CA ASP A 143 19.81 2.18 -20.41
C ASP A 143 20.04 1.98 -18.91
N ASN A 144 19.60 0.82 -18.42
CA ASN A 144 19.67 0.38 -17.03
C ASN A 144 21.12 0.23 -16.50
N THR A 145 22.13 0.46 -17.34
CA THR A 145 23.56 0.42 -16.97
C THR A 145 24.12 1.74 -16.43
N VAL A 146 23.43 2.88 -16.62
CA VAL A 146 24.02 4.21 -16.35
C VAL A 146 23.56 4.85 -15.04
N GLY A 147 22.56 4.28 -14.35
CA GLY A 147 21.99 4.85 -13.13
C GLY A 147 21.15 6.10 -13.39
N TYR A 148 20.40 6.54 -12.38
CA TYR A 148 19.39 7.61 -12.52
C TYR A 148 19.52 8.65 -11.40
N SER A 149 19.46 9.93 -11.77
CA SER A 149 19.39 11.06 -10.85
C SER A 149 18.47 12.14 -11.42
N LEU A 150 17.57 12.66 -10.57
CA LEU A 150 16.71 13.80 -10.89
C LEU A 150 17.42 15.14 -10.65
N TRP A 151 18.53 15.14 -9.90
CA TRP A 151 19.22 16.37 -9.50
C TRP A 151 19.61 17.27 -10.68
N PRO A 152 20.20 16.78 -11.80
CA PRO A 152 20.56 17.63 -12.93
C PRO A 152 19.38 18.35 -13.58
N LEU A 153 18.15 17.86 -13.37
CA LEU A 153 16.95 18.52 -13.89
C LEU A 153 16.60 19.77 -13.08
N ILE A 154 16.90 19.76 -11.77
CA ILE A 154 16.39 20.73 -10.80
C ILE A 154 17.47 21.54 -10.07
N GLU A 155 18.75 21.21 -10.22
CA GLU A 155 19.85 21.86 -9.50
C GLU A 155 19.90 23.39 -9.72
N ASN A 156 19.46 23.84 -10.89
CA ASN A 156 19.37 25.26 -11.25
C ASN A 156 18.34 26.03 -10.41
N LEU A 157 17.42 25.35 -9.73
CA LEU A 157 16.46 25.93 -8.78
C LEU A 157 17.10 26.19 -7.41
N PHE A 158 18.28 25.61 -7.14
CA PHE A 158 18.97 25.63 -5.85
C PHE A 158 20.25 26.47 -5.89
N GLN A 159 20.12 27.74 -6.23
CA GLN A 159 21.27 28.66 -6.39
C GLN A 159 21.72 29.33 -5.09
N SER A 160 20.99 29.13 -3.99
CA SER A 160 21.22 29.79 -2.71
C SER A 160 21.03 28.82 -1.56
N ARG A 161 21.76 29.04 -0.47
CA ARG A 161 21.54 28.34 0.81
C ARG A 161 20.52 29.05 1.70
N THR A 162 20.06 30.24 1.32
CA THR A 162 19.05 30.96 2.08
C THR A 162 17.72 30.22 1.99
N PRO A 163 17.06 29.91 3.12
CA PRO A 163 15.75 29.27 3.11
C PRO A 163 14.73 30.05 2.28
N VAL A 164 13.97 29.34 1.45
CA VAL A 164 12.87 29.88 0.67
C VAL A 164 11.77 30.34 1.61
N ALA A 165 11.31 31.58 1.42
CA ALA A 165 10.26 32.16 2.24
C ALA A 165 8.97 31.31 2.15
N PRO A 166 8.20 31.15 3.25
CA PRO A 166 7.01 30.30 3.25
C PRO A 166 6.01 30.59 2.11
N GLY A 167 5.84 31.86 1.73
CA GLY A 167 4.95 32.27 0.64
C GLY A 167 5.40 31.82 -0.76
N ASP A 168 6.70 31.53 -0.94
CA ASP A 168 7.29 31.15 -2.23
C ASP A 168 7.44 29.63 -2.40
N ARG A 169 7.26 28.86 -1.32
CA ARG A 169 7.45 27.39 -1.32
C ARG A 169 6.55 26.68 -2.32
N GLN A 170 5.29 27.10 -2.43
CA GLN A 170 4.34 26.54 -3.40
C GLN A 170 4.83 26.73 -4.85
N ALA A 171 5.38 27.90 -5.17
CA ALA A 171 5.90 28.17 -6.51
C ALA A 171 7.14 27.33 -6.82
N LEU A 172 8.06 27.20 -5.85
CA LEU A 172 9.23 26.34 -5.99
C LEU A 172 8.85 24.86 -6.14
N ALA A 173 7.91 24.37 -5.34
CA ALA A 173 7.42 23.00 -5.42
C ALA A 173 6.85 22.68 -6.82
N ARG A 174 6.04 23.58 -7.38
CA ARG A 174 5.53 23.46 -8.75
C ARG A 174 6.66 23.41 -9.78
N GLN A 175 7.68 24.26 -9.65
CA GLN A 175 8.84 24.27 -10.57
C GLN A 175 9.64 22.95 -10.51
N ILE A 176 9.84 22.39 -9.32
CA ILE A 176 10.50 21.09 -9.16
C ILE A 176 9.68 20.01 -9.87
N LEU A 177 8.38 19.90 -9.57
CA LEU A 177 7.49 18.90 -10.16
C LEU A 177 7.41 19.05 -11.70
N ASP A 178 7.26 20.26 -12.23
CA ASP A 178 7.20 20.52 -13.68
C ASP A 178 8.51 20.17 -14.42
N GLN A 179 9.65 20.14 -13.72
CA GLN A 179 10.94 19.76 -14.31
C GLN A 179 11.18 18.24 -14.27
N VAL A 180 10.65 17.54 -13.26
CA VAL A 180 10.87 16.11 -13.09
C VAL A 180 9.77 15.24 -13.70
N LEU A 181 8.53 15.69 -13.80
CA LEU A 181 7.41 14.88 -14.30
C LEU A 181 7.31 14.97 -15.83
N VAL A 182 7.04 13.85 -16.50
CA VAL A 182 6.84 13.81 -17.96
C VAL A 182 5.63 14.65 -18.36
N ASN A 183 4.52 14.45 -17.65
CA ASN A 183 3.26 15.16 -17.86
C ASN A 183 3.25 16.45 -17.04
N LYS A 184 3.78 17.50 -17.68
CA LYS A 184 3.95 18.84 -17.09
C LYS A 184 2.62 19.56 -16.88
N GLY A 185 2.62 20.48 -15.92
CA GLY A 185 1.49 21.37 -15.66
C GLY A 185 0.52 20.72 -14.69
N LEU A 186 0.67 21.05 -13.41
CA LEU A 186 -0.20 20.62 -12.30
C LEU A 186 -1.59 21.30 -12.36
N THR A 187 -2.31 21.04 -13.45
CA THR A 187 -3.68 21.49 -13.71
C THR A 187 -4.69 20.41 -13.30
N ALA A 188 -5.99 20.72 -13.35
CA ALA A 188 -7.04 19.76 -12.99
C ALA A 188 -7.03 18.49 -13.84
N THR A 189 -6.37 18.48 -15.01
CA THR A 189 -6.24 17.31 -15.91
C THR A 189 -4.84 16.69 -15.88
N SER A 190 -4.06 16.97 -14.84
CA SER A 190 -2.71 16.44 -14.63
C SER A 190 -2.76 14.97 -14.17
N GLU A 191 -1.76 14.19 -14.56
CA GLU A 191 -1.56 12.85 -13.98
C GLU A 191 -1.10 12.94 -12.52
N PHE A 192 -0.37 13.99 -12.13
CA PHE A 192 -0.07 14.20 -10.72
C PHE A 192 -1.36 14.42 -9.89
N PRO A 193 -1.51 13.78 -8.70
CA PRO A 193 -2.70 13.93 -7.88
C PRO A 193 -2.99 15.39 -7.49
N SER A 194 -4.27 15.70 -7.35
CA SER A 194 -4.76 16.90 -6.71
C SER A 194 -4.95 16.68 -5.20
N PRO A 195 -4.84 17.71 -4.34
CA PRO A 195 -5.03 17.57 -2.90
C PRO A 195 -6.36 16.92 -2.48
N ASP A 196 -7.43 17.16 -3.25
CA ASP A 196 -8.78 16.66 -2.93
C ASP A 196 -8.93 15.15 -3.13
N GLU A 197 -8.09 14.53 -3.98
CA GLU A 197 -8.13 13.09 -4.23
C GLU A 197 -7.69 12.24 -3.02
N GLY A 198 -6.97 12.84 -2.07
CA GLY A 198 -6.46 12.18 -0.88
C GLY A 198 -7.48 12.06 0.26
N VAL A 199 -8.66 12.65 0.09
CA VAL A 199 -9.70 12.71 1.13
C VAL A 199 -10.79 11.69 0.82
N PRO A 200 -10.96 10.63 1.65
CA PRO A 200 -12.05 9.67 1.45
C PRO A 200 -13.41 10.36 1.61
N ALA A 201 -14.33 10.08 0.68
CA ALA A 201 -15.71 10.61 0.74
C ALA A 201 -16.55 10.03 1.91
N GLY A 202 -16.02 9.04 2.63
CA GLY A 202 -16.64 8.42 3.80
C GLY A 202 -15.99 7.07 4.14
N PRO A 203 -16.45 6.38 5.20
CA PRO A 203 -15.95 5.05 5.55
C PRO A 203 -16.11 4.05 4.39
N GLY A 204 -15.02 3.38 4.03
CA GLY A 204 -14.99 2.42 2.92
C GLY A 204 -14.99 3.05 1.52
N ALA A 205 -14.95 4.38 1.41
CA ALA A 205 -14.72 5.03 0.13
C ALA A 205 -13.25 4.89 -0.29
N GLY A 206 -13.02 4.79 -1.60
CA GLY A 206 -11.69 4.87 -2.17
C GLY A 206 -11.08 6.26 -1.98
N TYR A 207 -9.77 6.35 -2.12
CA TYR A 207 -9.01 7.60 -2.13
C TYR A 207 -7.64 7.36 -2.78
N VAL A 208 -6.93 8.43 -3.09
CA VAL A 208 -5.59 8.38 -3.68
C VAL A 208 -4.54 8.62 -2.60
N ILE A 209 -3.45 7.86 -2.66
CA ILE A 209 -2.19 8.16 -1.97
C ILE A 209 -1.13 8.40 -3.03
N TRP A 210 -0.11 9.20 -2.72
CA TRP A 210 1.01 9.38 -3.64
C TRP A 210 2.07 8.33 -3.31
N ALA A 211 2.18 7.33 -4.18
CA ALA A 211 3.07 6.20 -4.06
C ALA A 211 4.07 6.20 -5.22
N GLN A 212 4.86 7.28 -5.30
CA GLN A 212 5.85 7.46 -6.36
C GLN A 212 6.88 6.32 -6.37
N ASP A 213 7.00 5.67 -7.52
CA ASP A 213 8.04 4.68 -7.76
C ASP A 213 9.39 5.35 -8.01
N PHE A 214 10.39 4.98 -7.22
CA PHE A 214 11.76 5.49 -7.33
C PHE A 214 12.73 4.34 -7.60
N GLU A 215 12.85 3.98 -8.88
CA GLU A 215 13.72 2.92 -9.38
C GLU A 215 15.17 3.38 -9.64
N PHE A 216 15.77 4.06 -8.67
CA PHE A 216 17.12 4.65 -8.83
C PHE A 216 18.22 3.79 -8.21
N ARG A 217 19.44 3.93 -8.75
CA ARG A 217 20.63 3.16 -8.38
C ARG A 217 21.79 4.08 -7.96
N PRO A 218 21.81 4.55 -6.69
CA PRO A 218 22.95 5.29 -6.15
C PRO A 218 24.25 4.48 -6.30
N GLY A 219 25.39 5.16 -6.44
CA GLY A 219 26.70 4.51 -6.66
C GLY A 219 27.06 4.24 -8.12
N ILE A 220 26.11 4.36 -9.06
CA ILE A 220 26.40 4.43 -10.50
C ILE A 220 26.56 5.91 -10.93
N VAL A 221 25.59 6.74 -10.52
CA VAL A 221 25.65 8.21 -10.52
C VAL A 221 26.02 8.72 -9.13
N PRO A 222 26.42 10.00 -8.95
CA PRO A 222 26.76 10.53 -7.64
C PRO A 222 25.66 10.28 -6.62
N THR A 223 25.99 9.62 -5.52
CA THR A 223 25.03 9.16 -4.51
C THR A 223 24.26 10.34 -3.90
N THR A 224 24.95 11.43 -3.57
CA THR A 224 24.37 12.67 -3.03
C THR A 224 23.31 13.24 -3.96
N ASP A 225 23.56 13.25 -5.27
CA ASP A 225 22.63 13.79 -6.27
C ASP A 225 21.33 12.98 -6.35
N VAL A 226 21.41 11.65 -6.29
CA VAL A 226 20.21 10.80 -6.31
C VAL A 226 19.32 11.12 -5.11
N TYR A 227 19.90 11.11 -3.91
CA TYR A 227 19.14 11.36 -2.69
C TYR A 227 18.66 12.82 -2.59
N ALA A 228 19.44 13.80 -3.07
CA ALA A 228 19.00 15.19 -3.16
C ALA A 228 17.80 15.35 -4.11
N GLY A 229 17.85 14.70 -5.28
CA GLY A 229 16.75 14.69 -6.25
C GLY A 229 15.47 14.09 -5.67
N VAL A 230 15.56 12.89 -5.09
CA VAL A 230 14.40 12.22 -4.45
C VAL A 230 13.82 13.07 -3.32
N THR A 231 14.68 13.62 -2.46
CA THR A 231 14.25 14.47 -1.33
C THR A 231 13.55 15.74 -1.81
N ALA A 232 14.08 16.40 -2.84
CA ALA A 232 13.47 17.60 -3.42
C ALA A 232 12.09 17.31 -4.02
N VAL A 233 11.92 16.18 -4.71
CA VAL A 233 10.63 15.77 -5.28
C VAL A 233 9.60 15.46 -4.20
N LEU A 234 9.99 14.72 -3.16
CA LEU A 234 9.10 14.43 -2.03
C LEU A 234 8.73 15.69 -1.25
N TRP A 235 9.67 16.61 -1.05
CA TRP A 235 9.39 17.93 -0.49
C TRP A 235 8.41 18.74 -1.34
N ALA A 236 8.60 18.72 -2.66
CA ALA A 236 7.71 19.43 -3.58
C ALA A 236 6.31 18.83 -3.57
N GLY A 237 6.19 17.50 -3.60
CA GLY A 237 4.89 16.82 -3.52
C GLY A 237 4.20 17.05 -2.17
N ARG A 238 4.91 16.96 -1.03
CA ARG A 238 4.34 17.33 0.28
C ARG A 238 3.86 18.78 0.31
N THR A 239 4.68 19.70 -0.18
CA THR A 239 4.32 21.12 -0.24
C THR A 239 3.07 21.33 -1.11
N TYR A 240 2.98 20.66 -2.27
CA TYR A 240 1.86 20.81 -3.20
C TYR A 240 0.57 20.15 -2.72
N LEU A 241 0.65 18.89 -2.27
CA LEU A 241 -0.50 18.06 -1.87
C LEU A 241 -1.02 18.41 -0.47
N GLY A 242 -0.15 18.98 0.38
CA GLY A 242 -0.46 19.36 1.74
C GLY A 242 -0.26 18.23 2.75
N ASP A 243 -0.37 18.58 4.03
CA ASP A 243 -0.03 17.70 5.15
C ASP A 243 -1.03 16.55 5.34
N SER A 244 -2.26 16.68 4.84
CA SER A 244 -3.30 15.64 4.96
C SER A 244 -3.23 14.58 3.88
N PHE A 245 -2.50 14.83 2.78
CA PHE A 245 -2.39 13.88 1.69
C PHE A 245 -1.37 12.80 2.04
N LYS A 246 -1.72 11.53 1.92
CA LYS A 246 -0.82 10.45 2.31
C LYS A 246 0.27 10.24 1.25
N ILE A 247 1.53 10.40 1.64
CA ILE A 247 2.72 10.25 0.78
C ILE A 247 3.50 9.03 1.24
N MET A 248 3.51 7.98 0.43
CA MET A 248 4.16 6.71 0.73
C MET A 248 4.92 6.20 -0.49
N PRO A 249 6.14 6.73 -0.76
CA PRO A 249 6.90 6.33 -1.94
C PRO A 249 7.18 4.83 -1.97
N VAL A 250 7.48 4.35 -3.17
CA VAL A 250 7.94 3.00 -3.45
C VAL A 250 9.43 3.06 -3.81
N PRO A 251 10.34 3.07 -2.83
CA PRO A 251 11.77 3.08 -3.13
C PRO A 251 12.26 1.70 -3.54
N SER A 252 13.13 1.67 -4.55
CA SER A 252 13.92 0.50 -4.90
C SER A 252 14.76 0.04 -3.71
N SER A 253 15.10 -1.26 -3.69
CA SER A 253 16.02 -1.81 -2.70
C SER A 253 17.38 -1.10 -2.68
N SER A 254 17.81 -0.53 -3.81
CA SER A 254 19.06 0.23 -3.91
C SER A 254 18.99 1.54 -3.13
N LEU A 255 17.81 2.16 -3.04
CA LEU A 255 17.60 3.40 -2.29
C LEU A 255 17.45 3.15 -0.79
N PHE A 256 16.49 2.30 -0.40
CA PHE A 256 16.11 2.20 1.02
C PHE A 256 17.01 1.29 1.85
N LYS A 257 17.83 0.43 1.25
CA LYS A 257 18.84 -0.32 2.04
C LYS A 257 20.02 0.55 2.44
N THR A 258 20.25 1.61 1.67
CA THR A 258 21.21 2.70 1.90
C THR A 258 22.62 2.23 2.32
N LEU A 259 23.19 1.21 1.68
CA LEU A 259 24.63 0.93 1.81
C LEU A 259 25.44 1.87 0.92
N GLY A 260 25.45 3.16 1.26
CA GLY A 260 26.32 4.19 0.67
C GLY A 260 27.79 3.92 0.97
N ASP A 261 28.32 2.79 0.50
CA ASP A 261 29.72 2.43 0.66
C ASP A 261 30.55 3.28 -0.29
N THR A 262 31.46 4.05 0.29
CA THR A 262 32.50 4.84 -0.42
C THR A 262 33.30 4.04 -1.46
N THR A 263 33.25 2.70 -1.40
CA THR A 263 33.97 1.81 -2.32
C THR A 263 33.24 1.49 -3.62
N VAL A 264 31.95 1.83 -3.77
CA VAL A 264 31.22 1.60 -5.03
C VAL A 264 31.62 2.70 -6.03
N ASN A 265 32.60 2.40 -6.88
CA ASN A 265 33.02 3.17 -8.05
C ASN A 265 33.45 4.64 -7.81
N GLY A 266 33.74 5.04 -6.56
CA GLY A 266 34.13 6.42 -6.24
C GLY A 266 33.01 7.45 -6.41
N LYS A 267 31.74 7.02 -6.34
CA LYS A 267 30.55 7.88 -6.54
C LYS A 267 29.96 8.45 -5.24
N GLY A 268 30.71 8.35 -4.14
CA GLY A 268 30.38 8.94 -2.85
C GLY A 268 29.38 8.10 -2.04
N ALA A 269 29.34 8.37 -0.73
CA ALA A 269 28.37 7.79 0.19
C ALA A 269 27.09 8.64 0.24
N TYR A 270 26.03 8.11 0.83
CA TYR A 270 24.97 8.96 1.37
C TYR A 270 25.56 9.73 2.55
N VAL A 271 25.43 11.06 2.52
CA VAL A 271 25.81 11.98 3.59
C VAL A 271 24.69 12.99 3.76
N SER A 272 23.91 12.86 4.82
CA SER A 272 22.69 13.66 5.02
C SER A 272 23.02 15.14 5.15
N ASP A 273 24.10 15.48 5.86
CA ASP A 273 24.57 16.85 6.06
C ASP A 273 24.87 17.57 4.74
N GLU A 274 25.57 16.93 3.81
CA GLU A 274 25.88 17.52 2.50
C GLU A 274 24.61 17.82 1.69
N ILE A 275 23.61 16.93 1.77
CA ILE A 275 22.34 17.06 1.05
C ILE A 275 21.53 18.22 1.63
N ILE A 276 21.39 18.28 2.96
CA ILE A 276 20.52 19.27 3.62
C ILE A 276 21.17 20.64 3.76
N ASN A 277 22.48 20.73 4.01
CA ASN A 277 23.17 21.99 4.31
C ASN A 277 24.01 22.51 3.12
N GLY A 278 24.21 21.66 2.11
CA GLY A 278 25.03 21.97 0.96
C GLY A 278 26.53 21.93 1.25
N THR A 279 27.31 21.84 0.18
CA THR A 279 28.77 21.90 0.21
C THR A 279 29.25 23.28 -0.23
N ALA A 280 30.53 23.59 -0.03
CA ALA A 280 31.13 24.86 -0.44
C ALA A 280 30.91 25.18 -1.93
N SER A 281 30.76 24.16 -2.78
CA SER A 281 30.52 24.29 -4.23
C SER A 281 29.04 24.20 -4.62
N THR A 282 28.21 23.47 -3.87
CA THR A 282 26.84 23.14 -4.27
C THR A 282 25.88 23.39 -3.10
N PRO A 283 24.92 24.33 -3.21
CA PRO A 283 23.97 24.62 -2.13
C PRO A 283 23.05 23.45 -1.74
N TYR A 284 22.85 22.48 -2.64
CA TYR A 284 21.89 21.38 -2.50
C TYR A 284 20.55 21.87 -1.91
N LEU A 285 20.03 21.22 -0.86
CA LEU A 285 18.69 21.45 -0.35
C LEU A 285 18.64 22.46 0.80
N ALA A 286 19.71 23.22 1.04
CA ALA A 286 19.78 24.20 2.13
C ALA A 286 18.65 25.23 2.08
N SER A 287 18.18 25.60 0.90
CA SER A 287 17.05 26.52 0.74
C SER A 287 15.70 25.92 1.15
N LEU A 288 15.58 24.61 1.32
CA LEU A 288 14.32 23.98 1.74
C LEU A 288 14.08 24.07 3.26
N GLY A 289 15.14 24.34 4.03
CA GLY A 289 15.07 24.44 5.48
C GLY A 289 14.73 23.10 6.15
N LEU A 290 15.28 22.00 5.63
CA LEU A 290 15.19 20.68 6.23
C LEU A 290 16.13 20.57 7.43
N GLU A 291 15.78 19.72 8.37
CA GLU A 291 16.57 19.44 9.57
C GLU A 291 17.32 18.11 9.45
N GLY A 292 18.55 18.09 9.97
CA GLY A 292 19.35 16.87 10.02
C GLY A 292 18.88 15.91 11.10
N LEU A 293 19.28 14.65 10.97
CA LEU A 293 19.12 13.66 12.02
C LEU A 293 20.26 13.76 13.05
N PRO A 294 20.06 13.28 14.30
CA PRO A 294 21.16 13.15 15.23
C PRO A 294 22.21 12.16 14.71
N GLU A 295 23.42 12.19 15.28
CA GLU A 295 24.46 11.21 15.01
C GLU A 295 23.95 9.77 15.22
N ASN A 296 24.35 8.83 14.36
CA ASN A 296 24.00 7.42 14.50
C ASN A 296 25.09 6.66 15.29
N PRO A 297 24.84 6.29 16.57
CA PRO A 297 25.80 5.51 17.37
C PRO A 297 25.84 4.03 16.97
N GLN A 298 24.95 3.57 16.09
CA GLN A 298 24.85 2.20 15.61
C GLN A 298 25.27 2.18 14.14
N HIS A 299 26.59 2.21 13.94
CA HIS A 299 27.20 2.68 12.70
C HIS A 299 27.01 1.72 11.51
N GLY A 300 26.44 2.24 10.42
CA GLY A 300 26.98 1.96 9.08
C GLY A 300 28.34 2.64 8.90
N SER A 301 29.17 2.21 7.95
CA SER A 301 30.55 2.73 7.80
C SER A 301 30.66 4.24 7.56
N ASN A 302 29.56 4.91 7.19
CA ASN A 302 29.44 6.35 6.96
C ASN A 302 28.81 7.13 8.13
N GLY A 303 28.42 6.47 9.23
CA GLY A 303 27.86 7.15 10.41
C GLY A 303 26.43 7.68 10.24
N GLU A 304 25.73 7.29 9.17
CA GLU A 304 24.39 7.77 8.84
C GLU A 304 23.29 6.82 9.28
N TRP A 305 22.08 7.36 9.48
CA TRP A 305 20.84 6.59 9.55
C TRP A 305 20.36 6.18 8.16
N ASN A 306 19.37 5.30 8.11
CA ASN A 306 18.63 5.02 6.88
C ASN A 306 18.06 6.32 6.27
N PHE A 307 18.19 6.52 4.95
CA PHE A 307 17.75 7.76 4.31
C PHE A 307 16.26 8.06 4.50
N LEU A 308 15.41 7.02 4.58
CA LEU A 308 13.97 7.18 4.80
C LEU A 308 13.67 7.78 6.18
N SER A 309 14.57 7.60 7.15
CA SER A 309 14.44 8.24 8.46
C SER A 309 14.53 9.76 8.36
N LEU A 310 15.38 10.28 7.48
CA LEU A 310 15.53 11.73 7.27
C LEU A 310 14.24 12.31 6.67
N LEU A 311 13.70 11.62 5.66
CA LEU A 311 12.45 12.02 5.01
C LEU A 311 11.27 12.03 6.00
N TYR A 312 11.17 10.98 6.82
CA TYR A 312 10.10 10.85 7.81
C TYR A 312 10.20 11.91 8.91
N ALA A 313 11.40 12.11 9.47
CA ALA A 313 11.62 13.12 10.51
C ALA A 313 11.29 14.55 10.05
N ASN A 314 11.44 14.82 8.75
CA ASN A 314 11.09 16.10 8.12
C ASN A 314 9.63 16.15 7.62
N GLY A 315 8.80 15.13 7.88
CA GLY A 315 7.39 15.09 7.46
C GLY A 315 7.18 14.98 5.94
N LEU A 316 8.21 14.61 5.19
CA LEU A 316 8.13 14.53 3.71
C LEU A 316 7.39 13.27 3.25
N ILE A 317 7.34 12.25 4.09
CA ILE A 317 6.64 10.98 3.85
C ILE A 317 5.86 10.58 5.11
N ASP A 318 4.79 9.83 4.92
CA ASP A 318 3.99 9.21 5.99
C ASP A 318 4.37 7.73 6.21
N GLY A 319 5.18 7.18 5.31
CA GLY A 319 5.64 5.81 5.33
C GLY A 319 6.25 5.42 3.98
N PHE A 320 6.44 4.13 3.72
CA PHE A 320 6.95 3.67 2.41
C PHE A 320 6.52 2.23 2.07
N PHE A 321 6.56 1.90 0.78
CA PHE A 321 6.44 0.53 0.28
C PHE A 321 7.79 0.06 -0.30
N GLY A 322 8.62 -0.64 0.48
CA GLY A 322 9.99 -0.97 0.06
C GLY A 322 10.05 -2.14 -0.93
N GLN A 323 10.63 -1.94 -2.11
CA GLN A 323 10.86 -3.01 -3.10
C GLN A 323 12.09 -3.83 -2.76
N ASN A 324 11.93 -5.10 -2.35
CA ASN A 324 13.09 -5.96 -2.08
C ASN A 324 13.33 -6.96 -3.22
N TYR A 325 14.42 -6.78 -3.99
CA TYR A 325 14.83 -7.68 -5.10
C TYR A 325 15.43 -9.02 -4.63
N ASN A 326 15.35 -9.38 -3.35
CA ASN A 326 15.89 -10.65 -2.87
C ASN A 326 14.90 -11.80 -3.10
N THR A 327 15.24 -12.70 -4.01
CA THR A 327 14.41 -13.87 -4.38
C THR A 327 14.33 -14.96 -3.30
N THR A 328 15.18 -14.89 -2.27
CA THR A 328 15.21 -15.84 -1.13
C THR A 328 14.64 -15.26 0.16
N GLN A 329 14.54 -13.93 0.24
CA GLN A 329 14.07 -13.18 1.41
C GLN A 329 12.95 -12.24 0.98
N VAL A 330 11.84 -12.84 0.54
CA VAL A 330 10.67 -12.14 0.02
C VAL A 330 9.96 -11.38 1.12
N GLY A 331 9.54 -10.13 0.85
CA GLY A 331 8.64 -9.39 1.73
C GLY A 331 9.24 -8.99 3.07
N ILE A 332 10.55 -9.03 3.25
CA ILE A 332 11.23 -8.65 4.50
C ILE A 332 12.32 -7.60 4.30
N VAL A 333 12.62 -6.81 5.35
CA VAL A 333 13.82 -5.97 5.41
C VAL A 333 15.04 -6.89 5.57
N THR A 334 16.02 -6.76 4.69
CA THR A 334 17.18 -7.66 4.66
C THR A 334 18.34 -7.14 5.52
N PRO A 335 19.25 -8.01 5.98
CA PRO A 335 20.34 -7.65 6.90
C PRO A 335 21.29 -6.55 6.44
N ASP A 336 21.35 -6.31 5.14
CA ASP A 336 22.14 -5.27 4.49
C ASP A 336 21.50 -3.88 4.57
N THR A 337 20.35 -3.72 5.23
CA THR A 337 19.69 -2.41 5.42
C THR A 337 20.28 -1.67 6.61
N LEU A 338 20.68 -0.40 6.42
CA LEU A 338 21.08 0.47 7.53
C LEU A 338 19.95 0.64 8.55
N PRO A 339 20.28 0.82 9.85
CA PRO A 339 19.27 0.99 10.89
C PRO A 339 18.44 2.26 10.66
N PHE A 340 17.16 2.17 11.02
CA PHE A 340 16.24 3.30 11.03
C PHE A 340 16.34 4.05 12.36
N HIS A 341 16.24 5.38 12.31
CA HIS A 341 16.24 6.22 13.50
C HIS A 341 14.96 6.03 14.33
N ASP A 342 13.81 5.99 13.65
CA ASP A 342 12.50 5.84 14.27
C ASP A 342 11.87 4.47 13.91
N PRO A 343 11.71 3.54 14.87
CA PRO A 343 11.06 2.25 14.61
C PRO A 343 9.57 2.36 14.30
N SER A 344 8.95 3.51 14.55
CA SER A 344 7.53 3.78 14.32
C SER A 344 7.20 4.24 12.91
N LEU A 345 8.21 4.57 12.09
CA LEU A 345 8.04 4.89 10.66
C LEU A 345 7.16 3.81 9.99
N PRO A 346 5.95 4.17 9.52
CA PRO A 346 5.06 3.21 8.88
C PRO A 346 5.67 2.64 7.60
N TYR A 347 5.50 1.36 7.36
CA TYR A 347 6.03 0.73 6.16
C TYR A 347 5.31 -0.57 5.81
N ALA A 348 5.45 -1.00 4.56
CA ALA A 348 5.31 -2.39 4.18
C ALA A 348 6.40 -2.76 3.17
N ILE A 349 6.89 -4.00 3.22
CA ILE A 349 7.84 -4.50 2.23
C ILE A 349 7.09 -5.25 1.16
N GLN A 350 7.30 -4.82 -0.08
CA GLN A 350 6.74 -5.47 -1.24
C GLN A 350 7.27 -6.89 -1.34
N SER A 351 6.39 -7.81 -1.71
CA SER A 351 6.79 -9.17 -2.08
C SER A 351 7.55 -9.17 -3.40
N ALA A 352 8.10 -10.34 -3.74
CA ALA A 352 9.07 -10.55 -4.83
C ALA A 352 8.83 -9.59 -6.01
N HIS A 353 9.74 -8.62 -6.13
CA HIS A 353 9.76 -7.68 -7.25
C HIS A 353 9.94 -8.46 -8.57
N ASP A 354 9.29 -8.02 -9.63
CA ASP A 354 9.25 -8.63 -10.98
C ASP A 354 8.73 -10.07 -11.11
N ASN A 355 8.28 -10.75 -10.04
CA ASN A 355 8.00 -12.19 -10.17
C ASN A 355 6.84 -12.75 -9.32
N PRO A 356 5.59 -12.60 -9.80
CA PRO A 356 4.42 -13.24 -9.17
C PRO A 356 4.53 -14.77 -9.06
N THR A 357 5.32 -15.42 -9.93
CA THR A 357 5.47 -16.89 -9.91
C THR A 357 6.31 -17.38 -8.74
N GLN A 358 7.26 -16.58 -8.25
CA GLN A 358 8.01 -16.89 -7.02
C GLN A 358 7.10 -16.89 -5.80
N VAL A 359 6.17 -15.93 -5.76
CA VAL A 359 5.10 -15.89 -4.76
C VAL A 359 4.20 -17.12 -4.91
N ALA A 360 3.84 -17.52 -6.14
CA ALA A 360 2.98 -18.67 -6.40
C ALA A 360 3.60 -20.06 -6.09
N SER A 361 4.93 -20.21 -6.04
CA SER A 361 5.58 -21.48 -5.68
C SER A 361 5.86 -21.56 -4.18
N GLY A 362 5.20 -22.46 -3.44
CA GLY A 362 5.64 -22.87 -2.10
C GLY A 362 5.24 -21.98 -0.90
N GLY A 363 4.25 -21.09 -1.05
CA GLY A 363 3.72 -20.28 0.06
C GLY A 363 3.10 -21.07 1.21
N PRO A 364 2.69 -20.40 2.31
CA PRO A 364 2.57 -18.94 2.44
C PRO A 364 3.90 -18.22 2.68
N TRP A 365 4.05 -17.02 2.11
CA TRP A 365 5.22 -16.16 2.27
C TRP A 365 4.92 -15.02 3.24
N SER A 366 5.83 -14.75 4.17
CA SER A 366 5.68 -13.62 5.09
C SER A 366 5.98 -12.29 4.40
N THR A 367 5.14 -11.28 4.66
CA THR A 367 5.40 -9.88 4.29
C THR A 367 5.36 -9.04 5.54
N VAL A 368 6.35 -8.19 5.75
CA VAL A 368 6.43 -7.40 6.99
C VAL A 368 5.96 -5.97 6.77
N TYR A 369 5.19 -5.49 7.75
CA TYR A 369 4.66 -4.14 7.77
C TYR A 369 4.66 -3.58 9.19
N ASN A 370 4.52 -2.27 9.32
CA ASN A 370 4.29 -1.61 10.60
C ASN A 370 3.54 -0.30 10.44
N GLY A 371 2.90 0.14 11.52
CA GLY A 371 2.24 1.44 11.59
C GLY A 371 0.96 1.50 10.76
N ASP A 372 0.47 2.72 10.58
CA ASP A 372 -0.73 3.01 9.78
C ASP A 372 -0.37 3.09 8.29
N VAL A 373 -0.44 1.96 7.60
CA VAL A 373 -0.22 1.88 6.15
C VAL A 373 -1.49 1.39 5.45
N PRO A 374 -1.85 1.96 4.28
CA PRO A 374 -3.04 1.54 3.55
C PRO A 374 -2.90 0.13 2.99
N PHE A 375 -1.66 -0.33 2.75
CA PHE A 375 -1.34 -1.66 2.24
C PHE A 375 -0.36 -2.36 3.19
N HIS A 376 -0.77 -3.44 3.83
CA HIS A 376 0.08 -4.31 4.65
C HIS A 376 0.91 -5.29 3.81
N ALA A 377 0.51 -5.51 2.56
CA ALA A 377 1.26 -6.32 1.60
C ALA A 377 1.02 -5.82 0.18
N THR A 378 2.05 -5.89 -0.65
CA THR A 378 1.96 -5.59 -2.07
C THR A 378 2.72 -6.63 -2.88
N VAL A 379 2.32 -6.82 -4.13
CA VAL A 379 3.03 -7.65 -5.10
C VAL A 379 3.13 -6.89 -6.41
N TYR A 380 4.31 -6.95 -7.03
CA TYR A 380 4.60 -6.29 -8.29
C TYR A 380 4.30 -7.19 -9.49
N TRP A 381 3.64 -6.62 -10.50
CA TRP A 381 3.26 -7.28 -11.75
C TRP A 381 3.87 -6.56 -12.93
N LEU A 382 4.97 -7.13 -13.45
CA LEU A 382 5.60 -6.71 -14.71
C LEU A 382 4.78 -7.10 -15.95
N ALA A 383 3.83 -8.02 -15.81
CA ALA A 383 3.07 -8.62 -16.91
C ALA A 383 1.61 -8.87 -16.51
N ASN A 384 0.94 -9.79 -17.21
CA ASN A 384 -0.50 -10.02 -17.05
C ASN A 384 -0.92 -10.28 -15.60
N VAL A 385 -1.85 -9.46 -15.09
CA VAL A 385 -2.46 -9.61 -13.77
C VAL A 385 -3.29 -10.88 -13.74
N ASP A 386 -3.01 -11.78 -12.79
CA ASP A 386 -3.84 -12.97 -12.53
C ASP A 386 -5.04 -12.58 -11.63
N PRO A 387 -6.28 -12.57 -12.16
CA PRO A 387 -7.47 -12.19 -11.41
C PRO A 387 -7.84 -13.20 -10.31
N THR A 388 -7.19 -14.37 -10.29
CA THR A 388 -7.40 -15.41 -9.27
C THR A 388 -6.33 -15.40 -8.19
N TRP A 389 -5.34 -14.52 -8.29
CA TRP A 389 -4.27 -14.41 -7.29
C TRP A 389 -4.84 -13.94 -5.95
N GLY A 390 -4.44 -14.58 -4.84
CA GLY A 390 -4.99 -14.31 -3.50
C GLY A 390 -6.40 -14.86 -3.22
N GLN A 391 -7.09 -15.40 -4.24
CA GLN A 391 -8.44 -15.96 -4.11
C GLN A 391 -8.41 -17.49 -3.95
N PRO A 392 -9.34 -18.10 -3.19
CA PRO A 392 -9.47 -19.57 -3.14
C PRO A 392 -9.59 -20.19 -4.54
N PRO A 393 -8.92 -21.33 -4.82
CA PRO A 393 -8.17 -22.19 -3.90
C PRO A 393 -6.73 -21.74 -3.59
N LYS A 394 -6.25 -20.64 -4.17
CA LYS A 394 -4.94 -20.01 -3.91
C LYS A 394 -4.98 -19.19 -2.59
N LYS A 395 -5.22 -19.88 -1.46
CA LYS A 395 -5.16 -19.37 -0.07
C LYS A 395 -3.93 -18.47 0.18
N PRO A 396 -3.96 -17.52 1.14
CA PRO A 396 -3.21 -16.28 1.06
C PRO A 396 -1.74 -16.55 0.86
N VAL A 397 -1.30 -16.24 -0.35
CA VAL A 397 0.07 -16.47 -0.80
C VAL A 397 1.03 -15.59 -0.01
N LEU A 398 0.54 -14.44 0.47
CA LEU A 398 1.23 -13.49 1.32
C LEU A 398 0.56 -13.42 2.70
N GLN A 399 1.38 -13.44 3.76
CA GLN A 399 0.99 -13.37 5.16
C GLN A 399 1.58 -12.10 5.78
N PRO A 400 0.80 -11.01 5.81
CA PRO A 400 1.19 -9.79 6.50
C PRO A 400 1.50 -10.09 7.97
N THR A 401 2.69 -9.73 8.39
CA THR A 401 3.21 -9.91 9.74
C THR A 401 3.69 -8.56 10.24
N GLN A 402 3.08 -8.06 11.31
CA GLN A 402 3.50 -6.79 11.87
C GLN A 402 4.85 -6.94 12.58
N ALA A 403 5.82 -6.11 12.24
CA ALA A 403 7.13 -6.07 12.88
C ALA A 403 7.71 -4.64 12.82
N PRO A 404 8.36 -4.11 13.87
CA PRO A 404 8.99 -2.80 13.80
C PRO A 404 10.21 -2.81 12.86
N LEU A 405 10.59 -1.63 12.36
CA LEU A 405 11.83 -1.49 11.61
C LEU A 405 13.06 -1.79 12.49
N PRO A 406 14.14 -2.33 11.91
CA PRO A 406 15.38 -2.55 12.64
C PRO A 406 16.01 -1.20 13.02
N THR A 407 16.16 -0.95 14.32
CA THR A 407 16.88 0.22 14.86
C THR A 407 18.35 -0.08 15.15
N THR A 408 18.73 -1.34 15.02
CA THR A 408 20.11 -1.82 15.14
C THR A 408 20.58 -2.41 13.83
N ALA A 409 21.84 -2.16 13.49
CA ALA A 409 22.49 -2.86 12.38
C ALA A 409 22.31 -4.38 12.58
N PHE A 410 21.93 -5.08 11.52
CA PHE A 410 21.83 -6.53 11.61
C PHE A 410 23.23 -7.09 11.87
N ALA A 411 23.34 -8.00 12.85
CA ALA A 411 24.57 -8.76 13.04
C ALA A 411 24.96 -9.36 11.70
N ALA A 412 26.16 -9.05 11.22
CA ALA A 412 26.65 -9.41 9.88
C ALA A 412 26.28 -10.87 9.55
N TYR A 413 25.20 -11.06 8.80
CA TYR A 413 24.91 -12.33 8.20
C TYR A 413 26.00 -12.50 7.16
N GLY A 414 26.89 -13.46 7.39
CA GLY A 414 28.12 -13.61 6.62
C GLY A 414 27.83 -13.44 5.14
N ARG A 415 28.49 -12.45 4.53
CA ARG A 415 28.52 -12.28 3.08
C ARG A 415 28.99 -13.63 2.51
N SER A 416 28.07 -14.46 2.04
CA SER A 416 28.44 -15.59 1.20
C SER A 416 28.90 -15.00 -0.12
N ASN A 417 30.21 -15.14 -0.36
CA ASN A 417 30.93 -14.69 -1.56
C ASN A 417 30.21 -15.00 -2.87
#